data_AF-T1BRY1-F1
#
_entry.id   AF-T1BRY1-F1
#
_cell.length_a   1.000
_cell.length_b   1.000
_cell.length_c   1.000
_cell.angle_alpha   90.00
_cell.angle_beta   90.00
_cell.angle_gamma   90.00
#
_symmetry.space_group_name_H-M   'P 1'
#
loop_
_entity.id
_entity.type
_entity.pdbx_description
1 polymer ?
#
loop_
_entity_poly.entity_id
_entity_poly.type
_entity_poly.pdbx_seq_one_letter_code
_entity_poly.pdbx_strand_id
1 'polypeptide(L)' 'MTTLAEVERRIADRHLLKHPFYTAWSRGELPLETLRSYAGQYYHFEANFPRYVAAAYARLLESRDRRVLLAN' A
#
# COMPACT_ATOMS: atom_id res chain seq x y z
N MET A 1 -12.81 13.37 -14.89
CA MET A 1 -13.12 12.52 -13.74
C MET A 1 -12.53 11.14 -14.02
N THR A 2 -11.65 10.63 -13.16
CA THR A 2 -11.10 9.26 -13.31
C THR A 2 -12.16 8.26 -12.86
N THR A 3 -12.40 7.21 -13.65
CA THR A 3 -13.36 6.15 -13.30
C THR A 3 -12.69 5.06 -12.46
N LEU A 4 -13.49 4.22 -11.79
CA LEU A 4 -12.98 3.04 -11.08
C LEU A 4 -12.16 2.14 -12.02
N ALA A 5 -12.69 1.84 -13.21
CA ALA A 5 -12.01 1.02 -14.21
C ALA A 5 -10.65 1.62 -14.64
N GLU A 6 -10.54 2.95 -14.69
CA GLU A 6 -9.26 3.59 -15.01
C GLU A 6 -8.24 3.48 -13.87
N VAL A 7 -8.69 3.56 -12.61
CA VAL A 7 -7.82 3.33 -11.45
C VAL A 7 -7.32 1.88 -11.45
N GLU A 8 -8.22 0.91 -11.64
CA GLU A 8 -7.87 -0.52 -11.69
C GLU A 8 -6.86 -0.81 -12.79
N ARG A 9 -7.05 -0.27 -14.00
CA ARG A 9 -6.11 -0.43 -15.10
C ARG A 9 -4.72 0.11 -14.75
N ARG A 10 -4.64 1.31 -14.15
CA ARG A 10 -3.35 1.90 -13.74
C ARG A 10 -2.65 1.08 -12.66
N ILE A 11 -3.40 0.49 -11.72
CA ILE A 11 -2.86 -0.43 -10.71
C ILE A 11 -2.34 -1.70 -11.37
N ALA A 12 -3.10 -2.30 -12.29
CA ALA A 12 -2.70 -3.50 -13.02
C ALA A 12 -1.43 -3.27 -13.86
N ASP A 13 -1.32 -2.11 -14.52
CA ASP A 13 -0.14 -1.74 -15.31
C ASP A 13 1.11 -1.62 -14.44
N ARG A 14 0.97 -1.14 -13.20
CA ARG A 14 2.06 -0.92 -12.24
C ARG A 14 2.04 -1.91 -11.07
N HIS A 15 1.48 -3.09 -11.30
CA HIS A 15 1.24 -4.05 -10.23
C HIS A 15 2.54 -4.44 -9.54
N LEU A 16 2.57 -4.36 -8.21
CA LEU A 16 3.77 -4.52 -7.38
C LEU A 16 4.54 -5.81 -7.67
N LEU A 17 3.82 -6.92 -7.89
CA LEU A 17 4.41 -8.23 -8.18
C LEU A 17 5.12 -8.33 -9.53
N LYS A 18 4.91 -7.36 -10.45
CA LYS A 18 5.68 -7.26 -11.70
C LYS A 18 7.07 -6.65 -11.48
N HIS A 19 7.33 -6.05 -10.31
CA HIS A 19 8.63 -5.45 -10.02
C HIS A 19 9.72 -6.53 -9.88
N PRO A 20 10.95 -6.30 -10.40
CA PRO A 20 12.03 -7.29 -10.35
C PRO A 20 12.31 -7.82 -8.94
N PHE A 21 12.25 -6.96 -7.92
CA PHE A 21 12.41 -7.36 -6.52
C PHE A 21 11.42 -8.45 -6.09
N TYR A 22 10.12 -8.30 -6.39
CA TYR A 22 9.10 -9.28 -6.01
C TYR A 22 9.13 -10.53 -6.89
N THR A 23 9.61 -10.42 -8.12
CA THR A 23 9.86 -11.58 -8.98
C THR A 23 11.04 -12.42 -8.46
N ALA A 24 12.13 -11.79 -8.01
CA ALA A 24 13.25 -12.48 -7.38
C ALA A 24 12.85 -13.08 -6.01
N TRP A 25 12.05 -12.35 -5.23
CA TRP A 25 11.51 -12.86 -3.96
C TRP A 25 10.72 -14.14 -4.17
N SER A 26 9.76 -14.16 -5.10
CA SER A 26 8.89 -15.31 -5.32
C SER A 26 9.63 -16.55 -5.80
N ARG A 27 10.82 -16.38 -6.40
CA ARG A 27 11.74 -17.45 -6.80
C ARG A 27 12.72 -17.87 -5.69
N GLY A 28 12.72 -17.19 -4.55
CA GLY A 28 13.67 -17.45 -3.46
C GLY A 28 15.09 -16.98 -3.76
N GLU A 29 15.25 -16.03 -4.69
CA GLU A 29 16.57 -15.53 -5.15
C GLU A 29 17.12 -14.39 -4.28
N LEU A 30 16.33 -13.87 -3.33
CA LEU A 30 16.77 -12.78 -2.47
C LEU A 30 17.57 -13.27 -1.26
N PRO A 31 18.76 -12.69 -0.99
CA PRO A 31 19.49 -12.93 0.23
C PRO A 31 18.73 -12.49 1.49
N LEU A 32 19.00 -13.14 2.61
CA LEU A 32 18.33 -12.83 3.89
C LEU A 32 18.58 -11.38 4.34
N GLU A 33 19.77 -10.85 4.11
CA GLU A 33 20.10 -9.45 4.43
C GLU A 33 19.27 -8.46 3.62
N THR A 34 18.95 -8.78 2.36
CA THR A 34 18.08 -7.97 1.52
C THR A 34 16.66 -7.93 2.08
N LEU A 35 16.14 -9.09 2.51
CA LEU A 35 14.83 -9.19 3.15
C LEU A 35 14.77 -8.41 4.47
N ARG A 36 15.83 -8.47 5.28
CA ARG A 36 15.95 -7.69 6.53
C ARG A 36 15.96 -6.18 6.27
N SER A 37 16.72 -5.73 5.26
CA SER A 37 16.75 -4.32 4.87
C SER A 37 15.38 -3.85 4.37
N TYR A 38 14.72 -4.66 3.52
CA TYR A 38 13.36 -4.38 3.06
C TYR A 38 12.39 -4.24 4.23
N ALA A 39 12.41 -5.17 5.20
CA ALA A 39 11.53 -5.09 6.37
C ALA A 39 11.75 -3.81 7.18
N GLY A 40 12.99 -3.37 7.37
CA GLY A 40 13.32 -2.11 8.03
C GLY A 40 12.79 -0.89 7.29
N GLN A 41 12.89 -0.88 5.95
CA GLN A 41 12.32 0.19 5.14
C GLN A 41 10.78 0.19 5.20
N TYR A 42 10.16 -0.98 5.09
CA TYR A 42 8.72 -1.16 5.09
C TYR A 42 8.08 -0.80 6.44
N TYR A 43 8.79 -1.00 7.55
CA TYR A 43 8.36 -0.57 8.88
C TYR A 43 7.99 0.92 8.93
N HIS A 44 8.74 1.79 8.25
CA HIS A 44 8.41 3.22 8.24
C HIS A 44 7.06 3.52 7.59
N PHE A 45 6.69 2.76 6.55
CA PHE A 45 5.37 2.88 5.93
C PHE A 45 4.28 2.41 6.90
N GLU A 46 4.41 1.20 7.43
CA GLU A 46 3.42 0.61 8.37
C GLU A 46 3.22 1.47 9.62
N ALA A 47 4.31 1.97 10.21
CA ALA A 47 4.25 2.85 11.38
C ALA A 47 3.51 4.18 11.10
N ASN A 48 3.47 4.62 9.84
CA ASN A 48 2.73 5.83 9.44
C ASN A 48 1.35 5.53 8.85
N PHE A 49 1.00 4.28 8.57
CA PHE A 49 -0.27 3.92 7.96
C PHE A 49 -1.50 4.46 8.73
N PRO A 50 -1.57 4.34 10.08
CA PRO A 50 -2.68 4.93 10.85
C PRO A 50 -2.80 6.46 10.67
N ARG A 51 -1.68 7.16 10.47
CA ARG A 51 -1.68 8.61 10.24
C ARG A 51 -2.26 8.97 8.88
N TYR A 52 -2.02 8.17 7.85
CA TYR A 52 -2.61 8.37 6.53
C TYR A 52 -4.13 8.18 6.59
N VAL A 53 -4.60 7.13 7.28
CA VAL A 53 -6.04 6.88 7.50
C VAL A 53 -6.66 8.04 8.29
N ALA A 54 -6.03 8.49 9.37
CA ALA A 54 -6.51 9.63 10.16
C ALA A 54 -6.57 10.93 9.34
N ALA A 55 -5.59 11.17 8.47
CA ALA A 55 -5.58 12.34 7.59
C ALA A 55 -6.71 12.30 6.56
N ALA A 56 -7.07 11.11 6.03
CA ALA A 56 -8.23 10.95 5.17
C ALA A 56 -9.54 11.15 5.97
N TYR A 57 -9.65 10.55 7.16
CA TYR A 57 -10.78 10.70 8.07
C TYR A 57 -11.11 12.17 8.37
N ALA A 58 -10.08 12.99 8.66
CA ALA A 58 -10.25 14.41 9.00
C ALA A 58 -10.85 15.24 7.85
N ARG A 59 -10.79 14.77 6.60
CA ARG A 59 -11.30 15.47 5.41
C ARG A 59 -12.73 15.09 5.05
N LEU A 60 -13.27 14.01 5.62
CA LEU A 60 -14.64 13.57 5.35
C LEU A 60 -15.63 14.40 6.15
N LEU A 61 -16.74 14.79 5.54
CA LEU A 61 -17.80 15.57 6.21
C LEU A 61 -18.86 14.65 6.82
N GLU A 62 -19.16 13.54 6.15
CA GLU A 62 -20.24 12.63 6.54
C GLU A 62 -19.80 11.60 7.57
N SER A 63 -20.57 11.47 8.65
CA SER A 63 -20.34 10.49 9.72
C SER A 63 -20.42 9.04 9.23
N ARG A 64 -21.16 8.78 8.15
CA ARG A 64 -21.22 7.44 7.52
C ARG A 64 -19.87 7.08 6.91
N ASP A 65 -19.26 7.98 6.14
CA ASP A 65 -18.02 7.71 5.42
C ASP A 65 -16.83 7.61 6.38
N ARG A 66 -16.84 8.44 7.42
CA ARG A 66 -15.87 8.37 8.53
C ARG A 66 -15.84 7.00 9.22
N ARG A 67 -17.01 6.36 9.40
CA ARG A 67 -17.10 5.04 10.03
C ARG A 67 -16.45 3.93 9.21
N VAL A 68 -16.45 4.05 7.88
CA VAL A 68 -15.76 3.08 7.00
C VAL A 68 -14.26 3.10 7.26
N LEU A 69 -13.67 4.30 7.42
CA LEU A 69 -12.23 4.42 7.68
C LEU A 69 -11.82 3.96 9.09
N LEU A 70 -12.69 4.10 10.10
CA LEU A 70 -12.43 3.61 11.46
C LEU A 70 -12.42 2.08 11.57
N ALA A 71 -12.98 1.37 10.59
CA ALA A 71 -13.00 -0.09 10.55
C ALA A 71 -11.78 -0.71 9.84
N ASN A 72 -10.83 0.12 9.36
CA ASN A 72 -9.58 -0.35 8.76
C ASN A 72 -8.52 -0.73 9.81
#